data_AF-A0ABD5WW40-F1
#
_entry.id   AF-A0ABD5WW40-F1
#
_cell.length_a   1.000
_cell.length_b   1.000
_cell.length_c   1.000
_cell.angle_alpha   90.00
_cell.angle_beta   90.00
_cell.angle_gamma   90.00
#
_symmetry.space_group_name_H-M   'P 1'
#
loop_
_entity.id
_entity.type
_entity.pdbx_description
1 polymer ?
#
loop_
_entity_poly.entity_id
_entity_poly.type
_entity_poly.pdbx_seq_one_letter_code
_entity_poly.pdbx_strand_id
1 'polypeptide(L)' 'MVSRENSVILVCIVVAVVLLFAITEFATPPVWVGGAVLIGVGVLLPLAINGYLDRSGK' A
#
# COMPACT_ATOMS: atom_id res chain seq x y z
N MET A 1 9.98 13.20 -13.96
CA MET A 1 8.85 14.00 -13.45
C MET A 1 8.11 13.13 -12.45
N VAL A 2 8.28 13.35 -11.14
CA VAL A 2 7.53 12.55 -10.14
C VAL A 2 6.19 13.23 -9.91
N SER A 3 5.10 12.59 -10.36
CA SER A 3 3.75 13.06 -10.04
C SER A 3 3.45 12.77 -8.57
N ARG A 4 2.61 13.61 -7.95
CA ARG A 4 2.15 13.43 -6.57
C ARG A 4 1.53 12.04 -6.36
N GLU A 5 0.80 11.57 -7.36
CA GLU A 5 0.19 10.24 -7.43
C GLU A 5 1.24 9.12 -7.36
N ASN A 6 2.31 9.25 -8.15
CA ASN A 6 3.41 8.29 -8.18
C ASN A 6 4.19 8.28 -6.85
N SER A 7 4.29 9.43 -6.16
CA SER A 7 4.90 9.50 -4.84
C SER A 7 4.06 8.77 -3.78
N VAL A 8 2.73 8.88 -3.81
CA VAL A 8 1.83 8.16 -2.90
C VAL A 8 1.94 6.66 -3.11
N ILE A 9 1.93 6.22 -4.37
CA ILE A 9 2.08 4.80 -4.72
C ILE A 9 3.41 4.26 -4.18
N LEU A 10 4.51 4.98 -4.38
CA LEU A 10 5.83 4.55 -3.93
C LEU A 10 5.91 4.41 -2.40
N VAL A 11 5.32 5.36 -1.66
CA VAL A 11 5.22 5.26 -0.19
C VAL A 11 4.41 4.04 0.23
N CYS A 12 3.25 3.80 -0.38
CA CYS A 12 2.41 2.64 -0.09
C CYS A 12 3.11 1.31 -0.40
N ILE A 13 3.90 1.24 -1.47
CA ILE A 13 4.73 0.07 -1.79
C ILE A 13 5.76 -0.19 -0.68
N VAL A 14 6.50 0.84 -0.25
CA VAL A 14 7.48 0.70 0.83
C VAL A 14 6.81 0.20 2.10
N VAL A 15 5.65 0.77 2.47
CA VAL A 15 4.88 0.33 3.64
C VAL A 15 4.42 -1.13 3.50
N ALA A 16 3.92 -1.53 2.33
CA ALA A 16 3.48 -2.91 2.08
C ALA A 16 4.64 -3.91 2.23
N VAL A 17 5.83 -3.57 1.74
CA VAL A 17 7.04 -4.40 1.88
C VAL A 17 7.45 -4.53 3.35
N VAL A 18 7.49 -3.42 4.09
CA VAL A 18 7.81 -3.45 5.52
C VAL A 18 6.79 -4.27 6.31
N LEU A 19 5.49 -4.13 6.00
CA LEU A 19 4.44 -4.92 6.62
C LEU A 19 4.59 -6.40 6.34
N LEU A 20 4.84 -6.78 5.08
CA LEU A 20 5.08 -8.17 4.71
C LEU A 20 6.26 -8.76 5.46
N PHE A 21 7.39 -8.06 5.47
CA PHE A 21 8.58 -8.48 6.19
C PHE A 21 8.30 -8.69 7.68
N ALA A 22 7.63 -7.73 8.33
CA ALA A 22 7.27 -7.85 9.73
C ALA A 22 6.32 -9.04 9.99
N ILE A 23 5.32 -9.24 9.13
CA ILE A 23 4.37 -10.35 9.26
C ILE A 23 5.09 -11.70 9.07
N THR A 24 6.04 -11.81 8.14
CA THR A 24 6.77 -13.05 7.90
C THR A 24 7.79 -13.38 8.99
N GLU A 25 8.41 -12.37 9.59
CA GLU A 25 9.43 -12.56 10.64
C GLU A 25 8.82 -12.77 12.03
N PHE A 26 7.71 -12.09 12.35
CA PHE A 26 7.15 -12.09 13.70
C PHE A 26 5.86 -12.91 13.83
N ALA A 27 5.34 -13.49 12.75
CA ALA A 27 4.14 -14.32 12.78
C ALA A 27 4.21 -15.51 11.81
N THR A 28 3.26 -16.44 11.96
CA THR A 28 3.04 -17.56 11.03
C THR A 28 1.67 -17.39 10.36
N PRO A 29 1.55 -16.42 9.44
CA PRO A 29 0.28 -16.14 8.80
C PRO A 29 -0.13 -17.28 7.83
N PRO A 30 -1.43 -17.47 7.62
CA PRO A 30 -1.92 -18.20 6.44
C PRO A 30 -1.39 -17.58 5.14
N VAL A 31 -1.15 -18.41 4.11
CA VAL A 31 -0.62 -18.00 2.79
C VAL A 31 -1.38 -16.83 2.16
N TRP A 32 -2.70 -16.76 2.36
CA TRP A 32 -3.53 -15.71 1.77
C TRP A 32 -3.27 -14.30 2.33
N VAL A 33 -2.70 -14.19 3.54
CA VAL A 33 -2.47 -12.90 4.21
C VAL A 33 -1.48 -12.06 3.43
N GLY A 34 -0.43 -12.68 2.87
CA GLY A 34 0.54 -11.96 2.05
C GLY A 34 -0.10 -11.30 0.83
N GLY A 35 -0.98 -12.03 0.14
CA GLY A 35 -1.77 -11.49 -0.97
C GLY A 35 -2.72 -10.38 -0.54
N ALA A 36 -3.37 -10.53 0.61
CA ALA A 36 -4.27 -9.52 1.17
C ALA A 36 -3.53 -8.21 1.51
N VAL A 37 -2.31 -8.28 2.06
CA VAL A 37 -1.49 -7.09 2.35
C VAL A 37 -1.07 -6.39 1.07
N LEU A 38 -0.64 -7.13 0.05
CA LEU A 38 -0.25 -6.54 -1.23
C LEU A 38 -1.43 -5.84 -1.92
N ILE A 39 -2.61 -6.48 -1.96
CA ILE A 39 -3.79 -5.87 -2.57
C ILE A 39 -4.29 -4.70 -1.71
N GLY A 40 -4.42 -4.90 -0.40
CA GLY A 40 -4.94 -3.87 0.51
C GLY A 40 -4.04 -2.64 0.56
N VAL A 41 -2.78 -2.82 0.92
CA VAL A 41 -1.81 -1.73 1.17
C VAL A 41 -1.13 -1.26 -0.11
N GLY A 42 -0.80 -2.19 -1.02
CA GLY A 42 -0.08 -1.86 -2.25
C GLY A 42 -0.96 -1.34 -3.38
N VAL A 43 -2.27 -1.67 -3.39
CA VAL A 43 -3.18 -1.32 -4.49
C VAL A 43 -4.36 -0.48 -4.00
N LEU A 44 -5.19 -1.01 -3.10
CA LEU A 44 -6.43 -0.35 -2.68
C LEU A 44 -6.16 0.95 -1.91
N LEU A 45 -5.15 0.94 -1.03
CA LEU A 45 -4.79 2.09 -0.22
C LEU A 45 -4.31 3.29 -1.06
N PRO A 46 -3.33 3.17 -1.99
CA PRO A 46 -2.92 4.31 -2.81
C PRO A 46 -4.05 4.77 -3.76
N LEU A 47 -4.88 3.85 -4.28
CA LEU A 47 -6.06 4.22 -5.07
C LEU A 47 -7.05 5.04 -4.25
N ALA A 48 -7.33 4.64 -3.01
CA ALA A 48 -8.22 5.37 -2.12
C ALA A 48 -7.64 6.74 -1.72
N ILE A 49 -6.34 6.81 -1.41
CA ILE A 49 -5.66 8.06 -1.07
C ILE A 49 -5.67 9.01 -2.25
N ASN A 50 -5.24 8.57 -3.43
CA ASN A 50 -5.23 9.42 -4.62
C ASN A 50 -6.65 9.84 -5.00
N GLY A 51 -7.62 8.93 -5.00
CA GLY A 51 -9.02 9.26 -5.27
C GLY A 51 -9.63 10.24 -4.25
N TYR A 52 -9.20 10.19 -2.99
CA TYR A 52 -9.59 11.19 -1.98
C TYR A 52 -8.92 12.54 -2.25
N LEU A 53 -7.62 12.56 -2.54
CA LEU A 53 -6.87 13.78 -2.82
C LEU A 53 -7.38 14.47 -4.09
N ASP A 54 -7.75 13.72 -5.12
CA ASP A 54 -8.35 14.23 -6.34
C ASP A 54 -9.72 14.88 -6.09
N ARG A 55 -10.52 14.30 -5.18
CA ARG A 55 -11.84 14.86 -4.80
C ARG A 55 -11.73 16.04 -3.84
N SER A 56 -10.72 16.03 -2.98
CA SER A 56 -10.45 17.10 -2.01
C SER A 56 -9.74 18.29 -2.65
N GLY A 57 -9.08 18.09 -3.79
CA GLY A 57 -8.52 19.14 -4.63
C GLY A 57 -9.59 19.83 -5.47
N LYS A 58 -10.33 20.75 -4.85
CA LYS A 58 -10.59 22.02 -5.53
C LYS A 58 -9.30 22.83 -5.54
#